data_AF-A0A522BQ48-F1
#
_entry.id   AF-A0A522BQ48-F1
#
_cell.length_a   1.000
_cell.length_b   1.000
_cell.length_c   1.000
_cell.angle_alpha   90.00
_cell.angle_beta   90.00
_cell.angle_gamma   90.00
#
_symmetry.space_group_name_H-M   'P 1'
#
loop_
_entity.id
_entity.type
_entity.pdbx_description
1 polymer ?
#
loop_
_entity_poly.entity_id
_entity_poly.type
_entity_poly.pdbx_seq_one_letter_code
_entity_poly.pdbx_strand_id
1 'polypeptide(L)'
;MVPKGDPDGRYFVRFLSTNERHHTLALGPWWQPNGIIHFMLEVTELDDVGRALDRLHEHKFHLSSTLGRHTNDHMVSFYVATPSGCDVELGCFGRRIPAEGYTAEDITADSFWGHRWKYPQK
;
A
#
# COMPACT_ATOMS: atom_id res chain seq x y z
N MET A 1 -17.62 3.89 10.30
CA MET A 1 -17.53 5.29 10.80
C MET A 1 -16.06 5.59 10.96
N VAL A 2 -15.51 6.60 10.27
CA VAL A 2 -14.11 7.02 10.50
C VAL A 2 -14.10 7.82 11.81
N PRO A 3 -13.20 7.52 12.78
CA PRO A 3 -13.01 8.31 13.99
C PRO A 3 -12.88 9.81 13.67
N LYS A 4 -13.18 10.69 14.62
CA LYS A 4 -12.86 12.12 14.45
C LYS A 4 -11.33 12.25 14.35
N GLY A 5 -10.83 13.00 13.35
CA GLY A 5 -9.41 13.31 13.20
C GLY A 5 -8.84 14.11 14.38
N ASP A 6 -7.58 14.49 14.28
CA ASP A 6 -6.95 15.41 15.25
C ASP A 6 -7.66 16.80 15.27
N PRO A 7 -7.28 17.73 16.16
CA PRO A 7 -7.91 19.05 16.22
C PRO A 7 -7.88 19.84 14.90
N ASP A 8 -6.94 19.54 14.01
CA ASP A 8 -6.80 20.14 12.68
C ASP A 8 -7.50 19.32 11.58
N GLY A 9 -8.22 18.25 11.95
CA GLY A 9 -8.93 17.37 11.03
C GLY A 9 -8.05 16.36 10.31
N ARG A 10 -6.79 16.17 10.74
CA ARG A 10 -5.86 15.22 10.13
C ARG A 10 -6.11 13.80 10.61
N TYR A 11 -5.85 12.85 9.71
CA TYR A 11 -5.81 11.43 10.01
C TYR A 11 -4.36 10.95 9.98
N PHE A 12 -4.01 10.08 10.92
CA PHE A 12 -2.68 9.48 10.99
C PHE A 12 -2.73 8.02 10.56
N VAL A 13 -1.79 7.65 9.70
CA VAL A 13 -1.43 6.25 9.47
C VAL A 13 -0.09 6.02 10.14
N ARG A 14 0.01 4.96 10.94
CA ARG A 14 1.26 4.58 11.59
C ARG A 14 1.79 3.31 10.95
N PHE A 15 2.99 3.39 10.41
CA PHE A 15 3.72 2.28 9.81
C PHE A 15 4.74 1.76 10.83
N LEU A 16 4.68 0.46 11.12
CA LEU A 16 5.40 -0.19 12.21
C LEU A 16 6.16 -1.39 11.68
N SER A 17 7.36 -1.63 12.19
CA SER A 17 8.17 -2.80 11.83
C SER A 17 8.87 -3.44 13.02
N THR A 18 9.16 -4.73 12.89
CA THR A 18 9.96 -5.53 13.81
C THR A 18 11.21 -6.12 13.16
N ASN A 19 11.47 -5.80 11.89
CA ASN A 19 12.62 -6.29 11.12
C ASN A 19 13.04 -5.27 10.06
N GLU A 20 13.95 -5.65 9.15
CA GLU A 20 14.49 -4.74 8.13
C GLU A 20 13.45 -4.30 7.08
N ARG A 21 12.26 -4.89 6.99
CA ARG A 21 11.18 -4.35 6.14
C ARG A 21 10.73 -3.00 6.70
N HIS A 22 10.53 -1.97 5.87
CA HIS A 22 10.06 -0.65 6.32
C HIS A 22 8.84 -0.73 7.24
N HIS A 23 7.88 -1.59 6.92
CA HIS A 23 6.76 -1.89 7.80
C HIS A 23 6.24 -3.31 7.59
N THR A 24 5.86 -3.97 8.68
CA THR A 24 5.12 -5.24 8.69
C THR A 24 3.67 -5.07 9.14
N LEU A 25 3.33 -3.90 9.70
CA LEU A 25 1.98 -3.52 10.09
C LEU A 25 1.76 -2.02 9.84
N ALA A 26 0.61 -1.68 9.28
CA ALA A 26 0.14 -0.29 9.21
C ALA A 26 -1.24 -0.19 9.88
N LEU A 27 -1.43 0.87 10.68
CA LEU A 27 -2.69 1.15 11.37
C LEU A 27 -3.21 2.50 10.94
N GLY A 28 -4.44 2.54 10.45
CA GLY A 28 -5.13 3.75 10.04
C GLY A 28 -6.58 3.77 10.53
N PRO A 29 -7.23 4.94 10.53
CA PRO A 29 -8.58 5.12 11.09
C PRO A 29 -9.71 4.66 10.15
N TRP A 30 -9.40 4.05 9.01
CA TRP A 30 -10.40 3.63 8.04
C TRP A 30 -11.09 2.34 8.47
N TRP A 31 -12.41 2.35 8.37
CA TRP A 31 -13.21 1.17 8.62
C TRP A 31 -13.24 0.27 7.38
N GLN A 32 -13.01 -1.02 7.57
CA GLN A 32 -13.22 -2.06 6.56
C GLN A 32 -14.07 -3.19 7.14
N PRO A 33 -15.00 -3.79 6.38
CA PRO A 33 -15.88 -4.85 6.89
C PRO A 33 -15.13 -6.03 7.52
N ASN A 34 -13.98 -6.38 6.97
CA ASN A 34 -13.12 -7.48 7.42
C ASN A 34 -11.93 -7.00 8.29
N GLY A 35 -11.86 -5.71 8.60
CA GLY A 35 -10.76 -5.10 9.36
C GLY A 35 -9.43 -4.96 8.63
N ILE A 36 -9.33 -5.37 7.36
CA ILE A 36 -8.09 -5.33 6.57
C ILE A 36 -8.25 -4.32 5.43
N ILE A 37 -7.35 -3.34 5.35
CA ILE A 37 -7.30 -2.41 4.22
C ILE A 37 -6.67 -3.10 3.02
N HIS A 38 -5.42 -3.54 3.17
CA HIS A 38 -4.72 -4.37 2.21
C HIS A 38 -3.74 -5.31 2.92
N PHE A 39 -3.24 -6.30 2.19
CA PHE A 39 -2.00 -6.99 2.52
C PHE A 39 -1.07 -6.91 1.31
N MET A 40 0.24 -6.84 1.56
CA MET A 40 1.22 -6.68 0.52
C MET A 40 2.08 -7.93 0.38
N LEU A 41 2.31 -8.34 -0.88
CA LEU A 41 3.22 -9.41 -1.26
C LEU A 41 4.34 -8.81 -2.11
N GLU A 42 5.57 -9.16 -1.77
CA GLU A 42 6.76 -8.68 -2.49
C GLU A 42 7.33 -9.78 -3.37
N VAL A 43 7.53 -9.47 -4.64
CA VAL A 43 8.22 -10.31 -5.63
C VAL A 43 9.63 -9.77 -5.89
N THR A 44 10.49 -10.61 -6.46
CA THR A 44 11.93 -10.30 -6.59
C THR A 44 12.21 -9.22 -7.63
N GLU A 45 11.51 -9.25 -8.76
CA GLU A 45 11.83 -8.42 -9.92
C GLU A 45 10.62 -7.60 -10.40
N LEU A 46 10.90 -6.44 -10.98
CA LEU A 46 9.86 -5.57 -11.56
C LEU A 46 9.07 -6.27 -12.67
N ASP A 47 9.73 -7.14 -13.43
CA ASP A 47 9.07 -7.93 -14.47
C ASP A 47 7.98 -8.85 -13.90
N ASP A 48 8.11 -9.35 -12.68
CA ASP A 48 7.08 -10.18 -12.04
C ASP A 48 5.85 -9.36 -11.66
N VAL A 49 6.05 -8.11 -11.21
CA VAL A 49 4.98 -7.13 -11.01
C VAL A 49 4.29 -6.82 -12.34
N GLY A 50 5.05 -6.56 -13.40
CA GLY A 50 4.53 -6.29 -14.74
C GLY A 50 3.69 -7.45 -15.30
N ARG A 51 4.22 -8.68 -15.25
CA ARG A 51 3.48 -9.89 -15.68
C ARG A 51 2.22 -10.12 -14.87
N ALA A 52 2.21 -9.79 -13.57
CA ALA A 52 1.00 -9.88 -12.76
C ALA A 52 -0.03 -8.82 -13.14
N LEU A 53 0.42 -7.60 -13.46
CA LEU A 53 -0.44 -6.52 -13.96
C LEU A 53 -1.06 -6.86 -15.32
N ASP A 54 -0.30 -7.52 -16.21
CA ASP A 54 -0.84 -8.02 -17.49
C ASP A 54 -1.95 -9.05 -17.28
N ARG A 55 -1.73 -10.04 -16.40
CA ARG A 55 -2.77 -11.04 -16.03
C ARG A 55 -4.02 -10.39 -15.43
N LEU A 56 -3.84 -9.35 -14.62
CA LEU A 56 -4.95 -8.59 -14.04
C LEU A 56 -5.83 -7.99 -15.14
N HIS A 57 -5.23 -7.34 -16.13
CA HIS A 57 -5.95 -6.74 -17.26
C HIS A 57 -6.59 -7.78 -18.17
N GLU A 58 -5.89 -8.88 -18.47
CA GLU A 58 -6.41 -9.99 -19.27
C GLU A 58 -7.68 -10.58 -18.66
N HIS A 59 -7.67 -10.79 -17.34
CA HIS A 59 -8.80 -11.35 -16.60
C HIS A 59 -9.81 -10.29 -16.10
N LYS A 60 -9.60 -9.00 -16.42
CA LYS A 60 -10.49 -7.89 -16.08
C LYS A 60 -10.80 -7.77 -14.59
N PHE A 61 -9.82 -8.07 -13.74
CA PHE A 61 -9.94 -7.80 -12.31
C PHE A 61 -9.94 -6.28 -12.06
N HIS A 62 -10.57 -5.85 -10.96
CA HIS A 62 -10.64 -4.43 -10.60
C HIS A 62 -9.30 -3.93 -10.07
N LEU A 63 -8.64 -3.07 -10.83
CA LEU A 63 -7.43 -2.36 -10.42
C LEU A 63 -7.82 -1.21 -9.47
N SER A 64 -7.57 -1.39 -8.17
CA SER A 64 -7.85 -0.40 -7.13
C SER A 64 -6.93 0.81 -7.21
N SER A 65 -5.66 0.61 -7.53
CA SER A 65 -4.67 1.69 -7.73
C SER A 65 -3.64 1.29 -8.79
N THR A 66 -3.31 2.24 -9.67
CA THR A 66 -2.38 2.00 -10.79
C THR A 66 -0.95 1.75 -10.30
N LEU A 67 -0.08 1.19 -11.15
CA LEU A 67 1.35 1.11 -10.88
C LEU A 67 1.91 2.45 -10.39
N GLY A 68 2.69 2.43 -9.32
CA GLY A 68 3.29 3.61 -8.71
C GLY A 68 4.51 3.27 -7.86
N ARG A 69 5.03 4.28 -7.18
CA ARG A 69 6.11 4.11 -6.19
C ARG A 69 5.81 4.88 -4.92
N HIS A 70 5.78 4.18 -3.79
CA HIS A 70 5.56 4.81 -2.49
C HIS A 70 6.71 5.71 -2.05
N THR A 71 6.39 6.75 -1.30
CA THR A 71 7.36 7.72 -0.74
C THR A 71 8.08 7.19 0.50
N ASN A 72 7.44 6.30 1.25
CA ASN A 72 7.95 5.80 2.53
C ASN A 72 8.86 4.57 2.35
N ASP A 73 8.27 3.44 1.94
CA ASP A 73 8.96 2.17 1.77
C ASP A 73 9.54 1.99 0.37
N HIS A 74 9.36 2.96 -0.52
CA HIS A 74 9.86 2.96 -1.89
C HIS A 74 9.34 1.83 -2.78
N MET A 75 8.34 1.08 -2.33
CA MET A 75 7.78 -0.06 -3.04
C MET A 75 7.24 0.37 -4.39
N VAL A 76 7.62 -0.34 -5.45
CA VAL A 76 7.03 -0.19 -6.78
C VAL A 76 5.92 -1.23 -6.91
N SER A 77 4.67 -0.80 -6.85
CA SER A 77 3.52 -1.70 -6.68
C SER A 77 2.28 -1.21 -7.40
N PHE A 78 1.28 -2.09 -7.46
CA PHE A 78 -0.11 -1.76 -7.80
C PHE A 78 -1.06 -2.48 -6.84
N TYR A 79 -2.32 -2.04 -6.82
CA TYR A 79 -3.35 -2.60 -5.92
C TYR A 79 -4.50 -3.20 -6.71
N VAL A 80 -4.95 -4.39 -6.30
CA VAL A 80 -6.08 -5.11 -6.90
C VAL A 80 -7.09 -5.52 -5.84
N ALA A 81 -8.37 -5.30 -6.12
CA ALA A 81 -9.45 -5.71 -5.21
C ALA A 81 -9.57 -7.23 -5.18
N THR A 82 -9.66 -7.79 -3.97
CA THR A 82 -9.92 -9.22 -3.78
C THR A 82 -11.41 -9.52 -3.64
N PRO A 83 -11.85 -10.77 -3.89
CA PRO A 83 -13.22 -11.19 -3.57
C PRO A 83 -13.60 -11.03 -2.10
N SER A 84 -12.63 -10.94 -1.19
CA SER A 84 -12.84 -10.76 0.25
C SER A 84 -13.00 -9.29 0.68
N GLY A 85 -12.88 -8.33 -0.26
CA GLY A 85 -13.13 -6.91 -0.03
C GLY A 85 -11.94 -6.11 0.51
N CYS A 86 -10.79 -6.73 0.78
CA CYS A 86 -9.51 -6.02 0.95
C CYS A 86 -8.74 -5.97 -0.37
N ASP A 87 -7.76 -5.09 -0.48
CA ASP A 87 -6.84 -5.07 -1.62
C ASP A 87 -5.63 -6.00 -1.40
N VAL A 88 -5.10 -6.57 -2.48
CA VAL A 88 -3.72 -7.05 -2.53
C VAL A 88 -2.88 -5.95 -3.12
N GLU A 89 -1.82 -5.56 -2.42
CA GLU A 89 -0.71 -4.83 -3.01
C GLU A 89 0.33 -5.85 -3.50
N LEU A 90 0.73 -5.76 -4.76
CA LEU A 90 1.81 -6.58 -5.30
C LEU A 90 2.93 -5.67 -5.78
N GLY A 91 4.14 -5.85 -5.25
CA GLY A 91 5.25 -4.95 -5.53
C GLY A 91 6.62 -5.58 -5.48
N CYS A 92 7.63 -4.76 -5.78
CA CYS A 92 9.04 -5.09 -5.65
C CYS A 92 9.86 -3.86 -5.19
N PHE A 93 11.11 -4.11 -4.80
CA PHE A 93 12.09 -3.09 -4.41
C PHE A 93 11.76 -2.34 -3.11
N GLY A 94 11.15 -3.02 -2.14
CA GLY A 94 10.93 -2.45 -0.82
C GLY A 94 12.24 -2.01 -0.16
N ARG A 95 12.26 -0.76 0.31
CA ARG A 95 13.36 -0.19 1.10
C ARG A 95 13.55 -1.04 2.35
N ARG A 96 14.81 -1.43 2.57
CA ARG A 96 15.24 -2.07 3.81
C ARG A 96 15.74 -1.02 4.79
N ILE A 97 15.31 -1.14 6.04
CA ILE A 97 15.73 -0.30 7.15
C ILE A 97 17.06 -0.84 7.71
N PRO A 98 18.08 0.02 7.87
CA PRO A 98 19.36 -0.39 8.44
C PRO A 98 19.25 -0.86 9.90
N ALA A 99 20.12 -1.79 10.30
CA ALA A 99 20.14 -2.35 11.64
C ALA A 99 20.55 -1.34 12.72
N GLU A 100 21.34 -0.33 12.35
CA GLU A 100 21.74 0.80 13.20
C GLU A 100 20.56 1.71 13.61
N GLY A 101 19.39 1.51 13.00
CA GLY A 101 18.14 2.15 13.37
C GLY A 101 17.60 3.10 12.30
N TYR A 102 16.40 3.61 12.56
CA TYR A 102 15.67 4.51 11.67
C TYR A 102 14.97 5.59 12.50
N THR A 103 15.09 6.84 12.07
CA THR A 103 14.30 7.94 12.63
C THR A 103 12.92 7.92 11.97
N ALA A 104 11.87 7.88 12.78
CA ALA A 104 10.51 7.95 12.25
C ALA A 104 10.31 9.28 11.50
N GLU A 105 9.74 9.17 10.29
CA GLU A 105 9.48 10.31 9.40
C GLU A 105 7.97 10.57 9.32
N ASP A 106 7.60 11.84 9.27
CA ASP A 106 6.24 12.25 8.91
C ASP A 106 6.21 12.55 7.40
N ILE A 107 5.38 11.79 6.68
CA ILE A 107 5.31 11.85 5.23
C ILE A 107 3.94 12.36 4.83
N THR A 108 3.91 13.35 3.91
CA THR A 108 2.69 14.07 3.51
C THR A 108 2.19 13.74 2.11
N ALA A 109 2.92 12.88 1.39
CA ALA A 109 2.52 12.34 0.09
C ALA A 109 2.60 10.81 0.13
N ASP A 110 1.64 10.13 -0.47
CA ASP A 110 1.59 8.66 -0.52
C ASP A 110 2.63 8.07 -1.48
N SER A 111 2.86 8.76 -2.60
CA SER A 111 3.60 8.21 -3.74
C SER A 111 4.44 9.27 -4.45
N PHE A 112 5.62 8.88 -4.94
CA PHE A 112 6.44 9.74 -5.79
C PHE A 112 5.79 9.95 -7.16
N TRP A 113 5.18 8.90 -7.70
CA TRP A 113 4.43 8.89 -8.95
C TRP A 113 3.46 7.70 -8.96
N GLY A 114 2.49 7.71 -9.86
CA GLY A 114 1.54 6.60 -10.01
C GLY A 114 0.55 6.49 -8.86
N HIS A 115 0.16 5.27 -8.49
CA HIS A 115 -0.82 4.98 -7.43
C HIS A 115 -2.10 5.82 -7.52
N ARG A 116 -2.65 5.95 -8.74
CA ARG A 116 -3.92 6.66 -8.94
C ARG A 116 -5.08 5.76 -8.52
N TRP A 117 -5.70 6.11 -7.41
CA TRP A 117 -6.83 5.38 -6.85
C TRP A 117 -8.07 5.44 -7.73
N LYS A 118 -8.64 4.27 -8.01
CA LYS A 118 -9.92 4.08 -8.70
C LYS A 118 -10.84 3.26 -7.80
N TYR A 119 -11.62 3.97 -7.00
CA TYR A 119 -12.69 3.32 -6.25
C TYR A 119 -13.75 2.80 -7.23
N PRO A 120 -14.28 1.58 -7.03
CA PRO A 120 -15.38 1.09 -7.85
C PRO A 120 -16.53 2.09 -7.80
N GLN A 121 -16.97 2.52 -8.98
CA GLN A 121 -18.17 3.35 -9.10
C GLN A 121 -19.37 2.48 -8.66
N LYS A 122 -20.18 3.02 -7.76
CA LYS A 122 -21.42 2.37 -7.30
C LYS A 122 -22.41 2.20 -8.46
#